data_AF-A0A933FV01-F1
#
_entry.id   AF-A0A933FV01-F1
#
_cell.length_a   1.000
_cell.length_b   1.000
_cell.length_c   1.000
_cell.angle_alpha   90.00
_cell.angle_beta   90.00
_cell.angle_gamma   90.00
#
_symmetry.space_group_name_H-M   'P 1'
#
loop_
_entity.id
_entity.type
_entity.pdbx_description
1 polymer ?
#
loop_
_entity_poly.entity_id
_entity_poly.type
_entity_poly.pdbx_seq_one_letter_code
_entity_poly.pdbx_strand_id
1 'polypeptide(L)'
;MKGCMLMLVFGLVSVETTFGQTPPPVFAPSEGFPEIVTFFAPVFFPKVIQDGYQLKMYIRSEEFNDFRASFGDVYAVDAIFDRAVRLSWNNLYEALLISFVATMDHNKFGVRLPVVGALFWVPLTSEFDDEFRARVDALPGRLYPDSPSGRAGDRDKLQHFFGSALLTYTFESLEAAERVGRFIEWGEDLFIVDGVLDDRDFRANVQGQDFGLRLLDDNSVRPSMFLKYHLAQDPTAHIGCVPTGEIDSLFVNQEAR
;
A
#
# COMPACT_ATOMS: atom_id res chain seq x y z
N MET A 1 -25.78 68.22 -54.25
CA MET A 1 -25.90 67.84 -52.82
C MET A 1 -24.76 66.90 -52.49
N LYS A 2 -24.07 67.17 -51.38
CA LYS A 2 -22.87 66.46 -50.90
C LYS A 2 -23.26 65.04 -50.44
N GLY A 3 -22.56 64.02 -50.93
CA GLY A 3 -22.58 62.67 -50.39
C GLY A 3 -21.14 62.23 -50.13
N CYS A 4 -20.74 62.29 -48.86
CA CYS A 4 -19.43 61.88 -48.37
C CYS A 4 -19.37 60.34 -48.40
N MET A 5 -18.53 59.75 -49.24
CA MET A 5 -18.31 58.30 -49.25
C MET A 5 -17.09 57.99 -48.39
N LEU A 6 -17.36 57.37 -47.25
CA LEU A 6 -16.42 56.91 -46.25
C LEU A 6 -15.51 55.82 -46.84
N MET A 7 -14.20 56.06 -46.81
CA MET A 7 -13.17 55.07 -47.13
C MET A 7 -13.08 54.06 -45.97
N LEU A 8 -13.41 52.80 -46.23
CA LEU A 8 -13.14 51.68 -45.32
C LEU A 8 -11.96 50.89 -45.88
N VAL A 9 -10.80 51.08 -45.26
CA VAL A 9 -9.60 50.25 -45.49
C VAL A 9 -9.79 48.96 -44.70
N PHE A 10 -10.08 47.85 -45.38
CA PHE A 10 -9.98 46.53 -44.78
C PHE A 10 -8.51 46.12 -44.75
N GLY A 11 -7.89 46.22 -43.57
CA GLY A 11 -6.64 45.53 -43.29
C GLY A 11 -6.92 44.04 -43.13
N LEU A 12 -6.50 43.24 -44.12
CA LEU A 12 -6.38 41.80 -43.97
C LEU A 12 -5.24 41.52 -42.99
N VAL A 13 -5.58 41.21 -41.74
CA VAL A 13 -4.65 40.55 -40.82
C VAL A 13 -4.63 39.08 -41.20
N SER A 14 -3.62 38.67 -41.96
CA SER A 14 -3.30 37.25 -42.11
C SER A 14 -2.79 36.75 -40.76
N VAL A 15 -3.61 35.97 -40.06
CA VAL A 15 -3.16 35.15 -38.93
C VAL A 15 -2.53 33.90 -39.53
N GLU A 16 -1.21 33.94 -39.70
CA GLU A 16 -0.42 32.72 -39.89
C GLU A 16 -0.32 32.01 -38.53
N THR A 17 -1.26 31.11 -38.25
CA THR A 17 -1.04 30.07 -37.24
C THR A 17 -0.05 29.07 -37.82
N THR A 18 1.24 29.38 -37.72
CA THR A 18 2.26 28.35 -37.70
C THR A 18 2.05 27.54 -36.42
N PHE A 19 1.51 26.33 -36.55
CA PHE A 19 1.65 25.30 -35.54
C PHE A 19 3.14 25.01 -35.39
N GLY A 20 3.82 25.81 -34.57
CA GLY A 20 5.16 25.53 -34.12
C GLY A 20 5.10 24.21 -33.37
N GLN A 21 5.59 23.15 -33.99
CA GLN A 21 6.01 21.96 -33.26
C GLN A 21 7.08 22.44 -32.29
N THR A 22 6.71 22.70 -31.04
CA THR A 22 7.68 22.73 -29.95
C THR A 22 8.43 21.41 -30.03
N PRO A 23 9.77 21.41 -30.16
CA PRO A 23 10.51 20.17 -30.09
C PRO A 23 10.13 19.46 -28.79
N PRO A 24 10.02 18.12 -28.79
CA PRO A 24 9.72 17.40 -27.58
C PRO A 24 10.71 17.83 -26.50
N PRO A 25 10.28 17.97 -25.23
CA PRO A 25 11.17 18.33 -24.15
C PRO A 25 12.34 17.35 -24.18
N VAL A 26 13.55 17.88 -24.39
CA VAL A 26 14.76 17.12 -24.20
C VAL A 26 14.87 16.96 -22.69
N PHE A 27 14.41 15.82 -22.18
CA PHE A 27 14.68 15.44 -20.81
C PHE A 27 16.20 15.48 -20.64
N ALA A 28 16.68 16.32 -19.72
CA ALA A 28 18.02 16.10 -19.19
C ALA A 28 18.02 14.62 -18.76
N PRO A 29 19.01 13.80 -19.17
CA PRO A 29 19.14 12.49 -18.57
C PRO A 29 19.07 12.72 -17.08
N SER A 30 18.10 12.10 -16.38
CA SER A 30 18.09 12.06 -14.92
C SER A 30 19.53 11.79 -14.54
N GLU A 31 20.18 12.64 -13.74
CA GLU A 31 21.60 12.44 -13.43
C GLU A 31 21.76 10.98 -13.02
N GLY A 32 22.27 10.20 -13.97
CA GLY A 32 22.27 8.77 -13.83
C GLY A 32 23.19 8.54 -12.67
N PHE A 33 22.78 7.72 -11.72
CA PHE A 33 23.74 7.18 -10.78
C PHE A 33 24.96 6.71 -11.60
N PRO A 34 26.18 7.13 -11.23
CA PRO A 34 27.38 6.77 -11.98
C PRO A 34 27.32 5.28 -12.30
N GLU A 35 27.66 4.83 -13.52
CA GLU A 35 27.45 3.43 -13.93
C GLU A 35 28.02 2.42 -12.92
N ILE A 36 29.06 2.81 -12.18
CA ILE A 36 29.65 2.04 -11.08
C ILE A 36 28.68 1.84 -9.90
N VAL A 37 27.89 2.85 -9.55
CA VAL A 37 26.85 2.77 -8.51
C VAL A 37 25.72 1.86 -8.97
N THR A 38 25.31 1.92 -10.24
CA THR A 38 24.27 1.04 -10.79
C THR A 38 24.77 -0.41 -10.90
N PHE A 39 26.04 -0.62 -11.27
CA PHE A 39 26.68 -1.92 -11.37
C PHE A 39 26.85 -2.60 -9.99
N PHE A 40 27.16 -1.82 -8.95
CA PHE A 40 27.31 -2.34 -7.59
C PHE A 40 26.07 -2.16 -6.71
N ALA A 41 24.98 -1.55 -7.19
CA ALA A 41 23.76 -1.40 -6.43
C ALA A 41 23.24 -2.73 -5.87
N PRO A 42 23.24 -3.86 -6.61
CA PRO A 42 22.86 -5.17 -6.05
C PRO A 42 23.81 -5.69 -4.95
N VAL A 43 25.06 -5.20 -4.92
CA VAL A 43 26.08 -5.57 -3.93
C VAL A 43 25.92 -4.75 -2.64
N PHE A 44 25.54 -3.48 -2.75
CA PHE A 44 25.46 -2.56 -1.60
C PHE A 44 24.03 -2.30 -1.11
N PHE A 45 23.02 -2.51 -1.96
CA PHE A 45 21.60 -2.37 -1.64
C PHE A 45 20.93 -3.72 -1.85
N PRO A 46 20.50 -4.40 -0.77
CA PRO A 46 19.72 -5.63 -0.86
C PRO A 46 18.59 -5.48 -1.89
N LYS A 47 18.43 -6.48 -2.76
CA LYS A 47 17.42 -6.49 -3.84
C LYS A 47 16.04 -6.02 -3.38
N VAL A 48 15.60 -6.48 -2.22
CA VAL A 48 14.33 -6.10 -1.59
C VAL A 48 14.15 -4.59 -1.41
N ILE A 49 15.22 -3.84 -1.13
CA ILE A 49 15.18 -2.39 -0.99
C ILE A 49 14.97 -1.73 -2.36
N GLN A 50 15.66 -2.24 -3.39
CA GLN A 50 15.52 -1.75 -4.76
C GLN A 50 14.11 -2.01 -5.28
N ASP A 51 13.60 -3.22 -5.08
CA ASP A 51 12.25 -3.60 -5.48
C ASP A 51 11.19 -2.79 -4.73
N GLY A 52 11.37 -2.58 -3.43
CA GLY A 52 10.52 -1.69 -2.64
C GLY A 52 10.51 -0.27 -3.21
N TYR A 53 11.68 0.29 -3.56
CA TYR A 53 11.76 1.59 -4.21
C TYR A 53 11.05 1.62 -5.57
N GLN A 54 11.25 0.60 -6.41
CA GLN A 54 10.59 0.47 -7.72
C GLN A 54 9.07 0.35 -7.60
N LEU A 55 8.57 -0.37 -6.58
CA LEU A 55 7.14 -0.47 -6.32
C LEU A 55 6.56 0.87 -5.86
N LYS A 56 7.26 1.61 -4.99
CA LYS A 56 6.87 2.97 -4.60
C LYS A 56 6.87 3.96 -5.77
N MET A 57 7.80 3.82 -6.71
CA MET A 57 7.79 4.58 -7.97
C MET A 57 6.57 4.23 -8.83
N TYR A 58 6.25 2.94 -8.95
CA TYR A 58 5.06 2.50 -9.68
C TYR A 58 3.77 3.07 -9.08
N ILE A 59 3.59 3.01 -7.75
CA ILE A 59 2.40 3.56 -7.07
C ILE A 59 2.22 5.06 -7.36
N ARG A 60 3.31 5.81 -7.50
CA ARG A 60 3.28 7.25 -7.83
C ARG A 60 3.04 7.55 -9.32
N SER A 61 3.12 6.55 -10.18
CA SER A 61 3.11 6.74 -11.63
C SER A 61 1.73 7.11 -12.18
N GLU A 62 1.71 7.76 -13.35
CA GLU A 62 0.46 7.96 -14.11
C GLU A 62 -0.19 6.64 -14.50
N GLU A 63 0.62 5.63 -14.87
CA GLU A 63 0.14 4.27 -15.19
C GLU A 63 -0.74 3.69 -14.08
N PHE A 64 -0.28 3.76 -12.83
CA PHE A 64 -1.04 3.25 -11.69
C PHE A 64 -2.29 4.11 -11.42
N ASN A 65 -2.17 5.43 -11.52
CA ASN A 65 -3.30 6.33 -11.32
C ASN A 65 -4.41 6.11 -12.36
N ASP A 66 -4.06 5.93 -13.63
CA ASP A 66 -4.99 5.64 -14.72
C ASP A 66 -5.66 4.28 -14.52
N PHE A 67 -4.91 3.26 -14.08
CA PHE A 67 -5.45 1.96 -13.72
C PHE A 67 -6.46 2.08 -12.58
N ARG A 68 -6.09 2.75 -11.48
CA ARG A 68 -6.97 2.97 -10.31
C ARG A 68 -8.23 3.74 -10.70
N ALA A 69 -8.12 4.76 -11.56
CA ALA A 69 -9.27 5.52 -12.04
C ALA A 69 -10.22 4.66 -12.90
N SER A 70 -9.68 3.72 -13.67
CA SER A 70 -10.45 2.87 -14.59
C SER A 70 -11.12 1.68 -13.90
N PHE A 71 -10.45 1.06 -12.92
CA PHE A 71 -10.89 -0.20 -12.30
C PHE A 71 -11.30 -0.06 -10.83
N GLY A 72 -10.97 1.07 -10.19
CA GLY A 72 -11.27 1.33 -8.79
C GLY A 72 -10.23 0.78 -7.81
N ASP A 73 -10.35 1.24 -6.57
CA ASP A 73 -9.35 1.05 -5.51
C ASP A 73 -9.10 -0.41 -5.17
N VAL A 74 -10.16 -1.22 -5.05
CA VAL A 74 -10.03 -2.63 -4.68
C VAL A 74 -9.22 -3.41 -5.72
N TYR A 75 -9.38 -3.14 -7.02
CA TYR A 75 -8.57 -3.77 -8.07
C TYR A 75 -7.18 -3.15 -8.20
N ALA A 76 -7.02 -1.88 -7.82
CA ALA A 76 -5.70 -1.27 -7.75
C ALA A 76 -4.80 -1.95 -6.71
N VAL A 77 -5.36 -2.56 -5.66
CA VAL A 77 -4.59 -3.42 -4.74
C VAL A 77 -3.99 -4.65 -5.46
N ASP A 78 -4.74 -5.26 -6.38
CA ASP A 78 -4.22 -6.37 -7.21
C ASP A 78 -3.05 -5.89 -8.06
N ALA A 79 -3.15 -4.69 -8.66
CA ALA A 79 -2.09 -4.13 -9.48
C ALA A 79 -0.80 -3.86 -8.69
N ILE A 80 -0.91 -3.39 -7.44
CA ILE A 80 0.25 -3.28 -6.52
C ILE A 80 0.89 -4.64 -6.31
N PHE A 81 0.09 -5.65 -5.94
CA PHE A 81 0.62 -6.99 -5.66
C PHE A 81 1.20 -7.66 -6.90
N ASP A 82 0.53 -7.57 -8.06
CA ASP A 82 1.02 -8.12 -9.33
C ASP A 82 2.33 -7.45 -9.76
N ARG A 83 2.47 -6.13 -9.53
CA ARG A 83 3.75 -5.44 -9.76
C ARG A 83 4.82 -5.93 -8.82
N ALA A 84 4.50 -6.11 -7.54
CA ALA A 84 5.42 -6.66 -6.54
C ALA A 84 5.92 -8.06 -6.94
N VAL A 85 5.01 -8.98 -7.30
CA VAL A 85 5.34 -10.33 -7.77
C VAL A 85 6.30 -10.30 -8.97
N ARG A 86 6.10 -9.39 -9.92
CA ARG A 86 7.00 -9.22 -11.08
C ARG A 86 8.39 -8.73 -10.68
N LEU A 87 8.47 -7.73 -9.80
CA LEU A 87 9.75 -7.20 -9.29
C LEU A 87 10.51 -8.29 -8.50
N SER A 88 9.78 -9.06 -7.70
CA SER A 88 10.30 -10.14 -6.88
C SER A 88 10.55 -11.45 -7.63
N TRP A 89 10.48 -11.47 -8.97
CA TRP A 89 10.67 -12.68 -9.79
C TRP A 89 9.82 -13.88 -9.33
N ASN A 90 8.56 -13.62 -9.01
CA ASN A 90 7.61 -14.59 -8.46
C ASN A 90 7.95 -15.13 -7.06
N ASN A 91 8.89 -14.52 -6.33
CA ASN A 91 9.08 -14.79 -4.91
C ASN A 91 7.95 -14.11 -4.10
N LEU A 92 6.97 -14.89 -3.66
CA LEU A 92 5.79 -14.38 -2.96
C LEU A 92 6.12 -13.78 -1.58
N TYR A 93 7.12 -14.32 -0.87
CA TYR A 93 7.57 -13.73 0.40
C TYR A 93 8.11 -12.32 0.18
N GLU A 94 9.00 -12.14 -0.81
CA GLU A 94 9.54 -10.82 -1.15
C GLU A 94 8.45 -9.90 -1.68
N ALA A 95 7.51 -10.40 -2.50
CA ALA A 95 6.40 -9.63 -3.04
C ALA A 95 5.47 -9.10 -1.93
N LEU A 96 5.13 -9.94 -0.93
CA LEU A 96 4.35 -9.55 0.23
C LEU A 96 5.10 -8.52 1.08
N LEU A 97 6.40 -8.71 1.30
CA LEU A 97 7.24 -7.79 2.06
C LEU A 97 7.32 -6.41 1.40
N ILE A 98 7.62 -6.35 0.10
CA ILE A 98 7.69 -5.05 -0.59
C ILE A 98 6.31 -4.42 -0.74
N SER A 99 5.23 -5.20 -0.87
CA SER A 99 3.86 -4.68 -0.87
C SER A 99 3.56 -4.01 0.47
N PHE A 100 3.82 -4.70 1.59
CA PHE A 100 3.67 -4.16 2.94
C PHE A 100 4.44 -2.85 3.13
N VAL A 101 5.74 -2.82 2.81
CA VAL A 101 6.58 -1.62 2.96
C VAL A 101 6.16 -0.49 2.01
N ALA A 102 5.74 -0.81 0.79
CA ALA A 102 5.32 0.19 -0.19
C ALA A 102 3.94 0.79 0.11
N THR A 103 3.11 0.13 0.91
CA THR A 103 1.77 0.61 1.30
C THR A 103 1.70 1.24 2.69
N MET A 104 2.79 1.29 3.45
CA MET A 104 2.81 2.03 4.73
C MET A 104 2.46 3.50 4.53
N ASP A 105 1.55 4.04 5.35
CA ASP A 105 1.08 5.42 5.24
C ASP A 105 1.61 6.35 6.35
N HIS A 106 2.53 5.82 7.18
CA HIS A 106 3.25 6.55 8.21
C HIS A 106 4.71 6.78 7.81
N ASN A 107 5.22 8.01 7.92
CA ASN A 107 6.62 8.32 7.59
C ASN A 107 7.58 8.04 8.75
N LYS A 108 7.06 8.04 9.97
CA LYS A 108 7.78 7.80 11.22
C LYS A 108 6.83 7.20 12.24
N PHE A 109 7.38 6.42 13.17
CA PHE A 109 6.66 6.00 14.37
C PHE A 109 7.42 6.42 15.61
N GLY A 110 6.66 6.70 16.67
CA GLY A 110 7.21 6.91 18.00
C GLY A 110 7.54 5.56 18.63
N VAL A 111 8.65 5.46 19.35
CA VAL A 111 9.00 4.32 20.19
C VAL A 111 9.20 4.84 21.59
N ARG A 112 8.32 4.48 22.51
CA ARG A 112 8.51 4.77 23.93
C ARG A 112 9.34 3.67 24.56
N LEU A 113 10.56 3.99 25.00
CA LEU A 113 11.41 2.98 25.67
C LEU A 113 10.82 2.61 27.04
N PRO A 114 10.56 1.32 27.32
CA PRO A 114 9.85 0.90 28.54
C PRO A 114 10.58 1.26 29.84
N VAL A 115 11.91 1.45 29.81
CA VAL A 115 12.72 1.76 31.01
C VAL A 115 12.97 3.26 31.19
N VAL A 116 13.07 4.01 30.10
CA VAL A 116 13.48 5.43 30.12
C VAL A 116 12.31 6.38 29.90
N GLY A 117 11.18 5.87 29.39
CA GLY A 117 9.99 6.65 29.07
C GLY A 117 10.17 7.66 27.93
N ALA A 118 11.39 7.79 27.37
CA ALA A 118 11.72 8.67 26.27
C ALA A 118 11.07 8.20 24.97
N LEU A 119 10.50 9.15 24.22
CA LEU A 119 9.90 8.93 22.91
C LEU A 119 10.95 9.16 21.83
N PHE A 120 11.28 8.11 21.09
CA PHE A 120 12.19 8.16 19.94
C PHE A 120 11.40 8.10 18.65
N TRP A 121 11.69 9.00 17.71
CA TRP A 121 11.08 8.95 16.38
C TRP A 121 11.98 8.16 15.44
N VAL A 122 11.47 7.05 14.92
CA VAL A 122 12.19 6.20 13.97
C VAL A 122 11.58 6.41 12.58
N PRO A 123 12.37 6.81 11.56
CA PRO A 123 11.87 6.93 10.20
C PRO A 123 11.53 5.54 9.63
N LEU A 124 10.36 5.40 9.01
CA LEU A 124 9.90 4.17 8.35
C LEU A 124 10.23 4.13 6.86
N THR A 125 10.62 5.27 6.30
CA THR A 125 10.89 5.41 4.88
C THR A 125 12.14 6.27 4.65
N SER A 126 12.81 6.02 3.52
CA SER A 126 13.87 6.87 2.98
C SER A 126 13.37 7.87 1.94
N GLU A 127 12.05 7.92 1.69
CA GLU A 127 11.42 8.87 0.76
C GLU A 127 11.54 10.30 1.29
N PHE A 128 11.67 11.27 0.37
CA PHE A 128 11.46 12.67 0.72
C PHE A 128 9.97 12.93 1.05
N ASP A 129 9.69 14.01 1.79
CA ASP A 129 8.32 14.29 2.26
C ASP A 129 7.29 14.43 1.14
N ASP A 130 7.68 15.02 0.01
CA ASP A 130 6.83 15.19 -1.17
C ASP A 130 6.60 13.86 -1.90
N GLU A 131 7.64 13.04 -2.04
CA GLU A 131 7.57 11.69 -2.59
C GLU A 131 6.65 10.80 -1.76
N PHE A 132 6.85 10.81 -0.44
CA PHE A 132 6.03 10.06 0.50
C PHE A 132 4.56 10.46 0.42
N ARG A 133 4.27 11.77 0.43
CA ARG A 133 2.89 12.27 0.30
C ARG A 133 2.27 11.87 -1.04
N ALA A 134 3.01 12.03 -2.15
CA ALA A 134 2.53 11.65 -3.46
C ALA A 134 2.19 10.15 -3.53
N ARG A 135 3.03 9.29 -2.94
CA ARG A 135 2.75 7.85 -2.86
C ARG A 135 1.51 7.58 -2.03
N VAL A 136 1.42 8.12 -0.82
CA VAL A 136 0.27 7.89 0.08
C VAL A 136 -1.03 8.40 -0.55
N ASP A 137 -1.02 9.56 -1.19
CA ASP A 137 -2.20 10.09 -1.89
C ASP A 137 -2.65 9.19 -3.05
N ALA A 138 -1.69 8.55 -3.72
CA ALA A 138 -1.92 7.61 -4.81
C ALA A 138 -2.38 6.22 -4.33
N LEU A 139 -2.22 5.86 -3.05
CA LEU A 139 -2.69 4.57 -2.53
C LEU A 139 -4.22 4.42 -2.67
N PRO A 140 -4.72 3.19 -2.92
CA PRO A 140 -6.13 2.87 -2.81
C PRO A 140 -6.69 3.24 -1.43
N GLY A 141 -7.82 3.95 -1.38
CA GLY A 141 -8.42 4.43 -0.13
C GLY A 141 -9.89 4.05 0.07
N ARG A 142 -10.52 3.38 -0.90
CA ARG A 142 -11.91 2.90 -0.88
C ARG A 142 -11.95 1.38 -0.94
N LEU A 143 -11.52 0.76 0.15
CA LEU A 143 -11.42 -0.69 0.25
C LEU A 143 -12.74 -1.33 0.69
N TYR A 144 -13.55 -0.60 1.44
CA TYR A 144 -14.77 -1.10 2.08
C TYR A 144 -15.99 -0.22 1.75
N PRO A 145 -17.22 -0.75 1.85
CA PRO A 145 -18.42 0.07 1.64
C PRO A 145 -18.58 1.19 2.67
N ASP A 146 -18.00 1.05 3.87
CA ASP A 146 -17.96 2.05 4.93
C ASP A 146 -16.66 2.90 4.95
N SER A 147 -15.84 2.85 3.89
CA SER A 147 -14.62 3.69 3.78
C SER A 147 -14.94 5.18 3.98
N PRO A 148 -14.23 5.89 4.89
CA PRO A 148 -14.43 7.32 5.11
C PRO A 148 -14.30 8.15 3.85
N SER A 149 -15.14 9.18 3.72
CA SER A 149 -15.07 10.07 2.57
C SER A 149 -13.85 10.98 2.57
N GLY A 150 -13.33 11.32 1.38
CA GLY A 150 -12.22 12.27 1.23
C GLY A 150 -10.83 11.64 1.32
N ARG A 151 -9.87 12.40 1.84
CA ARG A 151 -8.43 12.05 1.84
C ARG A 151 -8.02 11.06 2.94
N ALA A 152 -8.85 10.86 3.97
CA ALA A 152 -8.59 9.84 4.98
C ALA A 152 -8.66 8.44 4.33
N GLY A 153 -9.85 7.99 3.94
CA GLY A 153 -10.05 6.67 3.35
C GLY A 153 -9.47 5.54 4.21
N ASP A 154 -9.14 4.42 3.56
CA ASP A 154 -8.62 3.19 4.17
C ASP A 154 -7.19 2.86 3.69
N ARG A 155 -6.34 3.88 3.55
CA ARG A 155 -4.98 3.70 3.01
C ARG A 155 -4.08 2.92 3.94
N ASP A 156 -4.15 3.22 5.24
CA ASP A 156 -3.50 2.51 6.33
C ASP A 156 -3.87 1.02 6.33
N LYS A 157 -5.12 0.68 6.00
CA LYS A 157 -5.60 -0.71 5.99
C LYS A 157 -4.81 -1.61 5.04
N LEU A 158 -4.15 -1.06 4.02
CA LEU A 158 -3.26 -1.83 3.15
C LEU A 158 -2.05 -2.39 3.90
N GLN A 159 -1.50 -1.65 4.87
CA GLN A 159 -0.37 -2.12 5.68
C GLN A 159 -0.80 -3.25 6.63
N HIS A 160 -2.02 -3.17 7.17
CA HIS A 160 -2.64 -4.24 7.95
C HIS A 160 -2.86 -5.50 7.11
N PHE A 161 -3.44 -5.34 5.92
CA PHE A 161 -3.68 -6.44 4.98
C PHE A 161 -2.39 -7.13 4.54
N PHE A 162 -1.43 -6.39 3.96
CA PHE A 162 -0.19 -6.99 3.47
C PHE A 162 0.75 -7.45 4.59
N GLY A 163 0.76 -6.76 5.74
CA GLY A 163 1.53 -7.18 6.91
C GLY A 163 1.01 -8.50 7.47
N SER A 164 -0.30 -8.62 7.65
CA SER A 164 -0.94 -9.87 8.10
C SER A 164 -0.75 -11.01 7.10
N ALA A 165 -0.85 -10.73 5.79
CA ALA A 165 -0.59 -11.70 4.74
C ALA A 165 0.87 -12.18 4.75
N LEU A 166 1.84 -11.26 4.86
CA LEU A 166 3.26 -11.58 4.96
C LEU A 166 3.54 -12.52 6.13
N LEU A 167 3.04 -12.18 7.31
CA LEU A 167 3.28 -12.98 8.51
C LEU A 167 2.65 -14.36 8.40
N THR A 168 1.41 -14.44 7.93
CA THR A 168 0.72 -15.71 7.73
C THR A 168 1.45 -16.61 6.74
N TYR A 169 1.85 -16.04 5.60
CA TYR A 169 2.63 -16.74 4.59
C TYR A 169 3.99 -17.19 5.13
N THR A 170 4.66 -16.37 5.95
CA THR A 170 5.98 -16.67 6.52
C THR A 170 5.94 -17.80 7.54
N PHE A 171 4.91 -17.85 8.37
CA PHE A 171 4.79 -18.84 9.44
C PHE A 171 3.92 -20.05 9.08
N GLU A 172 3.31 -20.05 7.89
CA GLU A 172 2.45 -21.12 7.38
C GLU A 172 1.33 -21.52 8.36
N SER A 173 0.87 -20.59 9.20
CA SER A 173 -0.05 -20.88 10.30
C SER A 173 -0.87 -19.66 10.70
N LEU A 174 -2.19 -19.84 10.76
CA LEU A 174 -3.12 -18.84 11.30
C LEU A 174 -2.82 -18.55 12.78
N GLU A 175 -2.54 -19.57 13.59
CA GLU A 175 -2.25 -19.40 15.02
C GLU A 175 -0.93 -18.66 15.28
N ALA A 176 0.06 -18.84 14.40
CA ALA A 176 1.28 -18.05 14.44
C ALA A 176 1.01 -16.61 13.97
N ALA A 177 0.23 -16.44 12.91
CA ALA A 177 -0.19 -15.13 12.42
C ALA A 177 -1.02 -14.35 13.43
N GLU A 178 -1.94 -14.98 14.15
CA GLU A 178 -2.72 -14.36 15.23
C GLU A 178 -1.85 -13.98 16.43
N ARG A 179 -0.85 -14.80 16.78
CA ARG A 179 0.12 -14.46 17.83
C ARG A 179 0.98 -13.26 17.44
N VAL A 180 1.37 -13.15 16.17
CA VAL A 180 2.10 -11.98 15.69
C VAL A 180 1.18 -10.79 15.47
N GLY A 181 -0.08 -10.99 15.06
CA GLY A 181 -1.10 -9.94 14.96
C GLY A 181 -1.37 -9.31 16.32
N ARG A 182 -1.55 -10.13 17.36
CA ARG A 182 -1.61 -9.66 18.76
C ARG A 182 -0.31 -8.99 19.22
N PHE A 183 0.85 -9.40 18.70
CA PHE A 183 2.13 -8.74 18.98
C PHE A 183 2.26 -7.39 18.26
N ILE A 184 1.72 -7.25 17.05
CA ILE A 184 1.63 -6.00 16.32
C ILE A 184 0.66 -5.06 17.02
N GLU A 185 -0.55 -5.52 17.37
CA GLU A 185 -1.51 -4.74 18.17
C GLU A 185 -0.92 -4.32 19.53
N TRP A 186 -0.23 -5.23 20.22
CA TRP A 186 0.54 -4.91 21.42
C TRP A 186 1.65 -3.89 21.15
N GLY A 187 2.29 -3.96 19.98
CA GLY A 187 3.25 -2.97 19.51
C GLY A 187 2.62 -1.61 19.21
N GLU A 188 1.42 -1.58 18.63
CA GLU A 188 0.65 -0.36 18.41
C GLU A 188 0.24 0.27 19.75
N ASP A 189 -0.25 -0.52 20.71
CA ASP A 189 -0.60 -0.07 22.06
C ASP A 189 0.60 0.46 22.88
N LEU A 190 1.80 -0.14 22.71
CA LEU A 190 2.99 0.28 23.45
C LEU A 190 3.79 1.40 22.78
N PHE A 191 3.71 1.53 21.46
CA PHE A 191 4.58 2.41 20.69
C PHE A 191 3.82 3.53 19.94
N ILE A 192 2.55 3.35 19.57
CA ILE A 192 1.74 4.36 18.88
C ILE A 192 0.86 5.10 19.89
N VAL A 193 1.26 6.33 20.20
CA VAL A 193 0.61 7.19 21.21
C VAL A 193 -0.83 7.61 20.83
N ASP A 194 -1.26 7.37 19.58
CA ASP A 194 -2.55 7.84 19.03
C ASP A 194 -3.43 6.72 18.42
N GLY A 195 -3.17 5.45 18.71
CA GLY A 195 -3.97 4.33 18.17
C GLY A 195 -5.41 4.33 18.69
N VAL A 196 -6.39 4.47 17.79
CA VAL A 196 -7.81 4.22 18.08
C VAL A 196 -8.17 2.89 17.45
N LEU A 197 -8.75 1.98 18.23
CA LEU A 197 -9.32 0.72 17.72
C LEU A 197 -10.35 1.02 16.62
N ASP A 198 -10.02 0.65 15.38
CA ASP A 198 -10.87 0.77 14.20
C ASP A 198 -11.20 -0.64 13.68
N ASP A 199 -12.48 -1.01 13.67
CA ASP A 199 -12.94 -2.32 13.19
C ASP A 199 -12.45 -2.65 11.76
N ARG A 200 -12.14 -1.62 10.95
CA ARG A 200 -11.55 -1.81 9.61
C ARG A 200 -10.12 -2.36 9.66
N ASP A 201 -9.34 -2.07 10.69
CA ASP A 201 -8.00 -2.67 10.88
C ASP A 201 -8.12 -4.17 11.13
N PHE A 202 -9.04 -4.55 12.00
CA PHE A 202 -9.33 -5.96 12.27
C PHE A 202 -9.77 -6.70 11.00
N ARG A 203 -10.67 -6.11 10.20
CA ARG A 203 -11.09 -6.70 8.92
C ARG A 203 -9.92 -6.86 7.94
N ALA A 204 -9.07 -5.83 7.82
CA ALA A 204 -7.90 -5.87 6.96
C ALA A 204 -6.92 -6.97 7.40
N ASN A 205 -6.70 -7.11 8.71
CA ASN A 205 -5.84 -8.15 9.27
C ASN A 205 -6.37 -9.55 8.92
N VAL A 206 -7.64 -9.85 9.22
CA VAL A 206 -8.24 -11.16 8.94
C VAL A 206 -8.21 -11.49 7.44
N GLN A 207 -8.57 -10.53 6.59
CA GLN A 207 -8.54 -10.73 5.13
C GLN A 207 -7.12 -10.92 4.61
N GLY A 208 -6.15 -10.23 5.20
CA GLY A 208 -4.73 -10.43 4.92
C GLY A 208 -4.26 -11.83 5.30
N GLN A 209 -4.67 -12.33 6.48
CA GLN A 209 -4.37 -13.69 6.91
C GLN A 209 -4.94 -14.73 5.94
N ASP A 210 -6.23 -14.60 5.58
CA ASP A 210 -6.88 -15.48 4.62
C ASP A 210 -6.17 -15.49 3.26
N PHE A 211 -5.77 -14.31 2.77
CA PHE A 211 -5.01 -14.17 1.54
C PHE A 211 -3.63 -14.84 1.64
N GLY A 212 -2.89 -14.59 2.71
CA GLY A 212 -1.56 -15.16 2.96
C GLY A 212 -1.61 -16.68 3.06
N LEU A 213 -2.59 -17.23 3.75
CA LEU A 213 -2.81 -18.68 3.84
C LEU A 213 -3.13 -19.26 2.46
N ARG A 214 -4.03 -18.62 1.70
CA ARG A 214 -4.43 -19.13 0.39
C ARG A 214 -3.29 -19.09 -0.64
N LEU A 215 -2.37 -18.14 -0.52
CA LEU A 215 -1.17 -18.08 -1.36
C LEU A 215 -0.23 -19.28 -1.18
N LEU A 216 -0.29 -20.01 -0.07
CA LEU A 216 0.48 -21.25 0.13
C LEU A 216 -0.02 -22.39 -0.78
N ASP A 217 -1.32 -22.38 -1.10
CA ASP A 217 -1.97 -23.39 -1.93
C ASP A 217 -2.08 -22.99 -3.40
N ASP A 218 -2.32 -21.69 -3.67
CA ASP A 218 -2.70 -21.19 -4.98
C ASP A 218 -2.15 -19.79 -5.25
N ASN A 219 -1.05 -19.72 -5.99
CA ASN A 219 -0.37 -18.46 -6.35
C ASN A 219 -1.17 -17.59 -7.34
N SER A 220 -2.32 -18.06 -7.83
CA SER A 220 -3.18 -17.29 -8.74
C SER A 220 -4.20 -16.41 -8.01
N VAL A 221 -4.35 -16.55 -6.69
CA VAL A 221 -5.27 -15.70 -5.93
C VAL A 221 -4.82 -14.23 -5.92
N ARG A 222 -5.78 -13.34 -5.68
CA ARG A 222 -5.58 -11.90 -5.77
C ARG A 222 -6.17 -11.18 -4.55
N PRO A 223 -5.52 -10.11 -4.05
CA PRO A 223 -6.01 -9.35 -2.89
C PRO A 223 -7.50 -8.97 -2.97
N SER A 224 -7.97 -8.54 -4.15
CA SER A 224 -9.35 -8.10 -4.36
C SER A 224 -10.40 -9.18 -4.10
N MET A 225 -10.04 -10.46 -4.19
CA MET A 225 -10.95 -11.58 -3.89
C MET A 225 -11.33 -11.59 -2.40
N PHE A 226 -10.41 -11.16 -1.53
CA PHE A 226 -10.58 -11.17 -0.07
C PHE A 226 -11.21 -9.86 0.41
N LEU A 227 -10.77 -8.73 -0.14
CA LEU A 227 -11.34 -7.41 0.16
C LEU A 227 -12.84 -7.32 -0.24
N LYS A 228 -13.26 -8.01 -1.31
CA LYS A 228 -14.67 -8.05 -1.75
C LYS A 228 -15.54 -9.00 -0.96
N TYR A 229 -14.98 -10.01 -0.30
CA TYR A 229 -15.78 -11.09 0.30
C TYR A 229 -16.76 -10.56 1.36
N HIS A 230 -16.45 -9.42 1.99
CA HIS A 230 -17.33 -8.75 2.95
C HIS A 230 -18.50 -7.97 2.31
N LEU A 231 -18.47 -7.69 1.00
CA LEU A 231 -19.62 -7.10 0.29
C LEU A 231 -20.78 -8.11 0.12
N ALA A 232 -20.49 -9.41 0.26
CA ALA A 232 -21.45 -10.48 0.01
C ALA A 232 -21.96 -11.16 1.29
N GLN A 233 -21.37 -10.89 2.46
CA GLN A 233 -21.81 -11.46 3.72
C GLN A 233 -22.67 -10.47 4.50
N ASP A 234 -23.88 -10.93 4.83
CA ASP A 234 -24.81 -10.29 5.75
C ASP A 234 -24.10 -10.01 7.10
N PRO A 235 -24.15 -8.79 7.66
CA PRO A 235 -23.54 -8.47 8.96
C PRO A 235 -24.04 -9.34 10.13
N THR A 236 -25.05 -10.19 9.95
CA THR A 236 -25.48 -11.19 10.94
C THR A 236 -24.67 -12.49 10.94
N ALA A 237 -23.81 -12.73 9.94
CA ALA A 237 -22.98 -13.92 9.89
C ALA A 237 -21.72 -13.74 10.75
N HIS A 238 -21.88 -13.83 12.07
CA HIS A 238 -20.76 -14.04 12.98
C HIS A 238 -20.05 -15.34 12.59
N ILE A 239 -18.89 -15.23 11.94
CA ILE A 239 -17.85 -16.26 12.02
C ILE A 239 -17.50 -16.36 13.50
N GLY A 240 -17.79 -17.52 14.08
CA GLY A 240 -17.81 -17.74 15.51
C GLY A 240 -16.56 -17.22 16.20
N CYS A 241 -16.76 -16.27 17.12
CA CYS A 241 -15.94 -16.22 18.32
C CYS A 241 -15.91 -17.64 18.88
N VAL A 242 -14.72 -18.25 18.94
CA VAL A 242 -14.49 -19.40 19.80
C VAL A 242 -14.94 -18.98 21.20
N PRO A 243 -15.91 -19.67 21.83
CA PRO A 243 -16.29 -19.35 23.19
C PRO A 243 -15.05 -19.51 24.07
N THR A 244 -14.73 -18.49 24.86
CA THR A 244 -13.65 -18.47 25.85
C THR A 244 -13.90 -19.41 27.05
N GLY A 245 -14.58 -20.53 26.84
CA GLY A 245 -15.11 -21.40 27.89
C GLY A 245 -14.50 -22.80 28.01
N GLU A 246 -13.57 -23.22 27.14
CA GLU A 246 -13.10 -24.63 27.13
C GLU A 246 -11.58 -24.80 26.97
N ILE A 247 -10.76 -23.91 27.57
CA ILE A 247 -9.29 -24.10 27.66
C ILE A 247 -8.83 -24.55 29.07
N ASP A 248 -9.75 -24.75 30.02
CA ASP A 248 -9.38 -25.13 31.40
C ASP A 248 -9.38 -26.66 31.69
N SER A 249 -9.62 -27.53 30.70
CA SER A 249 -9.70 -28.99 30.95
C SER A 249 -8.67 -29.85 30.21
N LEU A 250 -7.68 -29.27 29.53
CA LEU A 250 -6.69 -30.03 28.76
C LEU A 250 -5.25 -30.01 29.33
N PHE A 251 -5.04 -29.40 30.49
CA PHE A 251 -3.72 -29.38 31.18
C PHE A 251 -3.80 -29.72 32.67
N VAL A 252 -4.46 -30.81 33.05
CA VAL A 252 -4.19 -31.50 34.34
C VAL A 252 -4.41 -33.00 34.17
N ASN A 253 -3.32 -33.75 33.95
CA ASN A 253 -3.05 -35.10 34.49
C ASN A 253 -1.98 -35.83 33.66
N GLN A 254 -0.72 -35.45 33.87
CA GLN A 254 0.40 -36.39 33.81
C GLN A 254 1.31 -36.09 35.00
N GLU A 255 1.00 -36.75 36.12
CA GLU A 255 1.97 -37.20 37.12
C GLU A 255 1.22 -37.99 38.20
N ALA A 256 1.19 -39.32 38.07
CA ALA A 256 1.13 -40.31 39.15
C ALA A 256 0.97 -41.73 38.58
N ARG A 257 2.09 -42.34 38.18
CA ARG A 257 2.49 -43.75 38.43
C ARG A 257 3.73 -44.11 37.62
#